data_AF-A0A2D0N229-F1
#
_entry.id   AF-A0A2D0N229-F1
#
_cell.length_a   1.000
_cell.length_b   1.000
_cell.length_c   1.000
_cell.angle_alpha   90.00
_cell.angle_beta   90.00
_cell.angle_gamma   90.00
#
_symmetry.space_group_name_H-M   'P 1'
#
loop_
_entity.id
_entity.type
_entity.pdbx_description
1 polymer ?
#
loop_
_entity_poly.entity_id
_entity_poly.type
_entity_poly.pdbx_seq_one_letter_code
_entity_poly.pdbx_strand_id
1 'polypeptide(L)'
;MKDDVKLSCLIIEDEPIAAEVLEDYVQQVPFLELKGVCTDALFALDRLREEPIDVIFLDIHLPKLKGLDLLKILKHPPQTILTTAYHQYALDAFEADVVDYLMKPIEFSRFMKAVNKLKRQAVPAQRPAPLAISETSGQRPFRFFNVNKKMVRVFYDEVYFIESLKDYSRIWLQGDSLVTRGQIGEMEDLFRDHGFLRIHLRIKIRNFAQTQNETFTYFSF
;
A
#
# COMPACT_ATOMS: atom_id res chain seq x y z
N MET A 1 27.89 15.32 14.76
CA MET A 1 26.77 15.42 13.81
C MET A 1 26.69 14.09 13.08
N LYS A 2 25.57 13.38 13.12
CA LYS A 2 25.34 12.28 12.19
C LYS A 2 24.91 12.95 10.89
N ASP A 3 25.63 12.73 9.81
CA ASP A 3 25.18 13.13 8.48
C ASP A 3 23.83 12.43 8.23
N ASP A 4 22.77 13.22 8.10
CA ASP A 4 21.44 12.71 7.82
C ASP A 4 21.44 12.34 6.33
N VAL A 5 21.73 11.07 6.03
CA VAL A 5 21.84 10.57 4.65
C VAL A 5 20.48 10.71 3.98
N LYS A 6 20.38 11.66 3.04
CA LYS A 6 19.19 11.85 2.22
C LYS A 6 19.18 10.85 1.07
N LEU A 7 18.00 10.37 0.74
CA LEU A 7 17.78 9.55 -0.45
C LEU A 7 17.59 10.48 -1.66
N SER A 8 18.48 10.35 -2.64
CA SER A 8 18.38 11.07 -3.90
C SER A 8 17.20 10.51 -4.70
N CYS A 9 16.29 11.38 -5.13
CA CYS A 9 15.08 10.98 -5.82
C CYS A 9 14.86 11.74 -7.13
N LEU A 10 14.24 11.06 -8.08
CA LEU A 10 13.86 11.59 -9.39
C LEU A 10 12.34 11.42 -9.59
N ILE A 11 11.67 12.45 -10.09
CA ILE A 11 10.26 12.38 -10.48
C ILE A 11 10.20 12.19 -12.01
N ILE A 12 9.41 11.23 -12.47
CA ILE A 12 9.21 10.93 -13.89
C ILE A 12 7.71 10.96 -14.17
N GLU A 13 7.23 12.10 -14.66
CA GLU A 13 5.83 12.48 -14.71
C GLU A 13 5.63 13.51 -15.84
N ASP A 14 4.77 13.20 -16.80
CA ASP A 14 4.52 14.09 -17.95
C ASP A 14 3.42 15.12 -17.69
N GLU A 15 2.60 14.91 -16.65
CA GLU A 15 1.54 15.83 -16.23
C GLU A 15 2.09 16.91 -15.27
N PRO A 16 2.15 18.20 -15.67
CA PRO A 16 2.81 19.24 -14.87
C PRO A 16 2.23 19.43 -13.47
N ILE A 17 0.90 19.30 -13.32
CA ILE A 17 0.22 19.46 -12.03
C ILE A 17 0.59 18.31 -11.08
N ALA A 18 0.65 17.07 -11.59
CA ALA A 18 1.03 15.92 -10.78
C ALA A 18 2.51 16.00 -10.37
N ALA A 19 3.38 16.47 -11.27
CA ALA A 19 4.79 16.72 -10.97
C ALA A 19 4.94 17.77 -9.88
N GLU A 20 4.28 18.92 -9.99
CA GLU A 20 4.33 20.01 -8.99
C GLU A 20 3.88 19.53 -7.60
N VAL A 21 2.81 18.72 -7.53
CA VAL A 21 2.34 18.12 -6.27
C VAL A 21 3.41 17.19 -5.66
N LEU A 22 4.05 16.36 -6.47
CA LEU A 22 5.12 15.47 -6.00
C LEU A 22 6.35 16.27 -5.55
N GLU A 23 6.72 17.33 -6.27
CA GLU A 23 7.83 18.21 -5.91
C GLU A 23 7.59 18.87 -4.54
N ASP A 24 6.41 19.47 -4.34
CA ASP A 24 6.03 20.08 -3.05
C ASP A 24 6.09 19.04 -1.91
N TYR A 25 5.56 17.84 -2.15
CA TYR A 25 5.57 16.78 -1.14
C TYR A 25 6.97 16.28 -0.82
N VAL A 26 7.84 16.15 -1.82
CA VAL A 26 9.25 15.77 -1.63
C VAL A 26 9.99 16.83 -0.82
N GLN A 27 9.77 18.12 -1.10
CA GLN A 27 10.41 19.22 -0.36
C GLN A 27 10.03 19.24 1.12
N GLN A 28 8.82 18.81 1.46
CA GLN A 28 8.34 18.71 2.85
C GLN A 28 8.93 17.51 3.61
N VAL A 29 9.65 16.60 2.94
CA VAL A 29 10.21 15.39 3.54
C VAL A 29 11.74 15.51 3.73
N PRO A 30 12.25 15.64 4.97
CA PRO A 30 13.67 15.97 5.21
C PRO A 30 14.69 14.95 4.69
N PHE A 31 14.29 13.68 4.58
CA PHE A 31 15.16 12.57 4.18
C PHE A 31 15.15 12.28 2.68
N LEU A 32 14.42 13.07 1.89
CA LEU A 32 14.44 13.02 0.43
C LEU A 32 15.21 14.21 -0.11
N GLU A 33 15.89 14.00 -1.23
CA GLU A 33 16.55 15.06 -1.99
C GLU A 33 16.14 14.94 -3.46
N LEU A 34 15.41 15.92 -3.98
CA LEU A 34 14.98 15.92 -5.38
C LEU A 34 16.16 16.31 -6.28
N LYS A 35 16.54 15.42 -7.21
CA LYS A 35 17.59 15.66 -8.22
C LYS A 35 17.03 16.21 -9.53
N GLY A 36 15.74 16.01 -9.77
CA GLY A 36 15.05 16.61 -10.91
C GLY A 36 13.69 15.99 -11.22
N VAL A 37 13.08 16.55 -12.26
CA VAL A 37 11.83 16.08 -12.85
C VAL A 37 12.08 15.78 -14.32
N CYS A 38 11.59 14.64 -14.79
CA CYS A 38 11.64 14.22 -16.18
C CYS A 38 10.21 14.04 -16.70
N THR A 39 9.89 14.63 -17.85
CA THR A 39 8.57 14.50 -18.47
C THR A 39 8.46 13.31 -19.43
N ASP A 40 9.57 12.62 -19.71
CA ASP A 40 9.55 11.37 -20.44
C ASP A 40 10.62 10.39 -19.95
N ALA A 41 10.37 9.10 -20.23
CA ALA A 41 11.22 8.01 -19.79
C ALA A 41 12.61 7.99 -20.44
N LEU A 42 12.80 8.63 -21.60
CA LEU A 42 14.10 8.67 -22.28
C LEU A 42 15.04 9.63 -21.54
N PHE A 43 14.57 10.83 -21.18
CA PHE A 43 15.36 11.74 -20.35
C PHE A 43 15.67 11.15 -18.98
N ALA A 44 14.72 10.40 -18.40
CA ALA A 44 14.95 9.69 -17.15
C ALA A 44 16.06 8.64 -17.26
N LEU A 45 16.12 7.87 -18.36
CA LEU A 45 17.20 6.90 -18.59
C LEU A 45 18.58 7.54 -18.66
N ASP A 46 18.69 8.71 -19.28
CA ASP A 46 19.96 9.43 -19.38
C ASP A 46 20.39 9.93 -17.99
N ARG A 47 19.47 10.51 -17.21
CA ARG A 47 19.76 10.93 -15.83
C ARG A 47 20.15 9.77 -14.90
N LEU A 48 19.45 8.65 -14.99
CA LEU A 48 19.77 7.44 -14.21
C LEU A 48 21.15 6.84 -14.55
N ARG A 49 21.76 7.22 -15.68
CA ARG A 49 23.14 6.83 -16.03
C ARG A 49 24.18 7.84 -15.56
N GLU A 50 23.82 9.12 -15.47
CA GLU A 50 24.73 10.22 -15.13
C GLU A 50 24.99 10.33 -13.62
N GLU A 51 23.97 10.11 -12.79
CA GLU A 51 24.06 10.27 -11.35
C GLU A 51 23.33 9.16 -10.57
N PRO A 52 23.79 8.82 -9.34
CA PRO A 52 23.11 7.83 -8.52
C PRO A 52 21.77 8.36 -8.00
N ILE A 53 20.69 7.62 -8.30
CA ILE A 53 19.35 7.88 -7.80
C ILE A 53 18.92 6.70 -6.95
N ASP A 54 18.48 6.96 -5.71
CA ASP A 54 18.03 5.94 -4.77
C ASP A 54 16.55 5.60 -4.98
N VAL A 55 15.75 6.60 -5.36
CA VAL A 55 14.28 6.50 -5.43
C VAL A 55 13.76 7.14 -6.71
N ILE A 56 12.81 6.50 -7.38
CA ILE A 56 12.05 7.14 -8.46
C ILE A 56 10.56 7.17 -8.15
N PHE A 57 9.93 8.31 -8.40
CA PHE A 57 8.48 8.44 -8.51
C PHE A 57 8.15 8.37 -9.99
N LEU A 58 7.40 7.35 -10.41
CA LEU A 58 7.27 7.00 -11.83
C LEU A 58 5.82 6.87 -12.25
N ASP A 59 5.35 7.73 -13.16
CA ASP A 59 4.06 7.51 -13.81
C ASP A 59 4.12 6.26 -14.70
N ILE A 60 3.08 5.45 -14.59
CA ILE A 60 2.85 4.31 -15.47
C ILE A 60 2.60 4.79 -16.91
N HIS A 61 1.90 5.91 -17.06
CA HIS A 61 1.57 6.50 -18.35
C HIS A 61 2.56 7.62 -18.65
N LEU A 62 3.52 7.33 -19.51
CA LEU A 62 4.47 8.31 -20.02
C LEU A 62 4.41 8.32 -21.56
N PRO A 63 4.76 9.45 -22.19
CA PRO A 63 4.84 9.53 -23.64
C PRO A 63 5.97 8.65 -24.16
N LYS A 64 5.77 8.04 -25.33
CA LYS A 64 6.72 7.18 -26.08
C LYS A 64 7.04 5.83 -25.42
N LEU A 65 7.27 5.78 -24.11
CA LEU A 65 7.63 4.57 -23.36
C LEU A 65 6.90 4.58 -22.01
N LYS A 66 6.14 3.52 -21.72
CA LYS A 66 5.41 3.38 -20.45
C LYS A 66 6.37 3.17 -19.27
N GLY A 67 5.99 3.64 -18.08
CA GLY A 67 6.83 3.53 -16.88
C GLY A 67 7.18 2.10 -16.49
N LEU A 68 6.22 1.17 -16.57
CA LEU A 68 6.49 -0.24 -16.29
C LEU A 68 7.48 -0.87 -17.29
N ASP A 69 7.50 -0.40 -18.53
CA ASP A 69 8.45 -0.88 -19.53
C ASP A 69 9.83 -0.27 -19.32
N LEU A 70 9.91 0.97 -18.82
CA LEU A 70 11.16 1.56 -18.32
C LEU A 70 11.80 0.70 -17.23
N LEU A 71 11.04 0.22 -16.24
CA LEU A 71 11.56 -0.63 -15.16
C LEU A 71 12.17 -1.94 -15.67
N LYS A 72 11.57 -2.55 -16.70
CA LYS A 72 12.08 -3.78 -17.32
C LYS A 72 13.41 -3.59 -18.05
N ILE A 73 13.70 -2.36 -18.50
CA ILE A 73 14.95 -2.02 -19.20
C ILE A 73 16.09 -1.82 -18.20
N LEU A 74 15.79 -1.35 -16.99
CA LEU A 74 16.78 -1.13 -15.94
C LEU A 74 17.23 -2.46 -15.32
N LYS A 75 18.55 -2.73 -15.35
CA LYS A 75 19.11 -3.94 -14.71
C LYS A 75 19.02 -3.91 -13.18
N HIS A 76 19.21 -2.72 -12.61
CA HIS A 76 19.13 -2.45 -11.18
C HIS A 76 18.31 -1.17 -10.99
N PRO A 77 16.97 -1.25 -11.09
CA PRO A 77 16.13 -0.08 -10.93
C PRO A 77 16.27 0.48 -9.50
N PRO A 78 16.26 1.81 -9.33
CA PRO A 78 16.10 2.42 -8.01
C PRO A 78 14.80 1.97 -7.33
N GLN A 79 14.69 2.21 -6.02
CA GLN A 79 13.45 1.96 -5.31
C GLN A 79 12.32 2.77 -5.97
N THR A 80 11.28 2.09 -6.44
CA THR A 80 10.25 2.73 -7.25
C THR A 80 8.95 2.89 -6.48
N ILE A 81 8.39 4.10 -6.49
CA ILE A 81 6.99 4.36 -6.13
C ILE A 81 6.26 4.75 -7.42
N LEU A 82 5.28 3.96 -7.83
CA LEU A 82 4.52 4.25 -9.04
C LEU A 82 3.47 5.34 -8.78
N THR A 83 3.19 6.17 -9.77
CA THR A 83 2.02 7.05 -9.80
C THR A 83 1.09 6.62 -10.94
N THR A 84 -0.22 6.75 -10.75
CA THR A 84 -1.18 6.44 -11.82
C THR A 84 -2.55 7.07 -11.57
N ALA A 85 -3.26 7.43 -12.64
CA ALA A 85 -4.67 7.81 -12.61
C ALA A 85 -5.64 6.62 -12.70
N TYR A 86 -5.14 5.39 -12.89
CA TYR A 86 -5.97 4.23 -13.22
C TYR A 86 -5.78 3.09 -12.22
N HIS A 87 -6.87 2.69 -11.58
CA HIS A 87 -6.90 1.58 -10.61
C HIS A 87 -6.42 0.23 -11.18
N GLN A 88 -6.59 0.01 -12.48
CA GLN A 88 -6.36 -1.28 -13.14
C GLN A 88 -4.88 -1.71 -13.19
N TYR A 89 -3.93 -0.78 -13.06
CA TYR A 89 -2.49 -1.09 -13.11
C TYR A 89 -1.88 -1.44 -11.75
N ALA A 90 -2.67 -1.46 -10.67
CA ALA A 90 -2.21 -1.94 -9.37
C ALA A 90 -1.80 -3.43 -9.40
N LEU A 91 -2.34 -4.20 -10.35
CA LEU A 91 -2.00 -5.60 -10.59
C LEU A 91 -0.64 -5.75 -11.31
N ASP A 92 -0.36 -4.91 -12.32
CA ASP A 92 0.88 -4.96 -13.10
C ASP A 92 2.08 -4.40 -12.31
N ALA A 93 1.83 -3.43 -11.42
CA ALA A 93 2.81 -2.91 -10.46
C ALA A 93 3.41 -4.00 -9.54
N PHE A 94 2.66 -5.07 -9.28
CA PHE A 94 3.08 -6.16 -8.41
C PHE A 94 4.20 -7.03 -9.02
N GLU A 95 4.30 -7.09 -10.34
CA GLU A 95 5.35 -7.86 -11.02
C GLU A 95 6.70 -7.12 -11.09
N ALA A 96 6.69 -5.80 -10.87
CA ALA A 96 7.84 -4.92 -11.12
C ALA A 96 8.69 -4.59 -9.87
N ASP A 97 8.57 -5.36 -8.78
CA ASP A 97 9.30 -5.18 -7.50
C ASP A 97 9.31 -3.74 -6.96
N VAL A 98 8.18 -3.03 -7.11
CA VAL A 98 8.03 -1.65 -6.65
C VAL A 98 7.74 -1.57 -5.15
N VAL A 99 8.16 -0.48 -4.51
CA VAL A 99 7.97 -0.25 -3.06
C VAL A 99 6.52 0.08 -2.73
N ASP A 100 5.88 0.90 -3.56
CA ASP A 100 4.49 1.30 -3.38
C ASP A 100 3.88 1.89 -4.65
N TYR A 101 2.59 2.22 -4.59
CA TYR A 101 1.89 2.96 -5.65
C TYR A 101 1.03 4.10 -5.08
N LEU A 102 0.95 5.21 -5.79
CA LEU A 102 0.17 6.40 -5.46
C LEU A 102 -0.87 6.62 -6.55
N MET A 103 -2.12 6.74 -6.13
CA MET A 103 -3.22 7.04 -7.04
C MET A 103 -3.40 8.54 -7.15
N LYS A 104 -3.54 9.06 -8.37
CA LYS A 104 -3.90 10.45 -8.62
C LYS A 104 -5.41 10.65 -8.38
N PRO A 105 -5.85 11.74 -7.72
CA PRO A 105 -5.04 12.80 -7.11
C PRO A 105 -4.29 12.28 -5.87
N ILE A 106 -3.00 12.65 -5.76
CA ILE A 106 -2.11 12.11 -4.74
C ILE A 106 -2.35 12.83 -3.42
N GLU A 107 -2.93 12.13 -2.44
CA GLU A 107 -3.05 12.67 -1.09
C GLU A 107 -1.70 12.64 -0.34
N PHE A 108 -1.35 13.73 0.34
CA PHE A 108 -0.12 13.81 1.13
C PHE A 108 0.01 12.68 2.16
N SER A 109 -1.09 12.30 2.82
CA SER A 109 -1.12 11.21 3.80
C SER A 109 -0.70 9.87 3.17
N ARG A 110 -1.10 9.64 1.91
CA ARG A 110 -0.79 8.44 1.14
C ARG A 110 0.65 8.44 0.64
N PHE A 111 1.14 9.60 0.19
CA PHE A 111 2.53 9.83 -0.14
C PHE A 111 3.44 9.53 1.06
N MET A 112 3.13 10.09 2.23
CA MET A 112 3.89 9.87 3.47
C MET A 112 3.97 8.39 3.86
N LYS A 113 2.88 7.63 3.70
CA LYS A 113 2.89 6.16 3.92
C LYS A 113 3.83 5.44 2.95
N ALA A 114 3.89 5.87 1.69
CA ALA A 114 4.76 5.26 0.68
C ALA A 114 6.24 5.56 0.97
N VAL A 115 6.61 6.81 1.17
CA VAL A 115 8.01 7.19 1.37
C VAL A 115 8.59 6.65 2.68
N ASN A 116 7.76 6.44 3.70
CA ASN A 116 8.20 5.78 4.94
C ASN A 116 8.55 4.28 4.76
N LYS A 117 8.10 3.63 3.69
CA LYS A 117 8.52 2.25 3.36
C LYS A 117 9.97 2.22 2.86
N LEU A 118 10.44 3.28 2.20
CA LEU A 118 11.81 3.41 1.71
C LEU A 118 12.84 3.32 2.86
N LYS A 119 12.54 3.99 3.98
CA LYS A 119 13.36 3.94 5.21
C LYS A 119 13.58 2.54 5.78
N ARG A 120 12.62 1.63 5.60
CA ARG A 120 12.71 0.26 6.14
C ARG A 120 13.68 -0.63 5.34
N GLN A 121 14.09 -0.20 4.15
CA GLN A 121 15.01 -0.93 3.29
C GLN A 121 16.43 -0.32 3.26
N ALA A 122 16.60 0.95 3.65
CA ALA A 122 17.91 1.62 3.71
C ALA A 122 18.75 1.30 4.96
N VAL A 123 18.16 0.66 5.97
CA VAL A 123 18.89 0.12 7.13
C VAL A 123 19.18 -1.35 6.84
N PRO A 124 20.45 -1.84 6.88
CA PRO A 124 20.70 -3.27 6.86
C PRO A 124 19.86 -3.87 7.97
N ALA A 125 18.96 -4.78 7.60
CA ALA A 125 18.06 -5.41 8.54
C ALA A 125 18.89 -5.97 9.71
N GLN A 126 18.83 -5.28 10.86
CA GLN A 126 18.60 -6.02 12.08
C GLN A 126 17.29 -6.75 11.82
N ARG A 127 17.40 -7.97 11.29
CA ARG A 127 16.37 -8.97 11.40
C ARG A 127 15.87 -8.85 12.85
N PRO A 128 14.58 -8.63 13.10
CA PRO A 128 14.04 -9.22 14.30
C PRO A 128 14.41 -10.70 14.15
N ALA A 129 15.32 -11.17 15.00
CA ALA A 129 15.50 -12.59 15.18
C ALA A 129 14.11 -13.22 15.28
N PRO A 130 13.88 -14.43 14.71
CA PRO A 130 12.61 -15.10 14.88
C PRO A 130 12.30 -15.09 16.37
N LEU A 131 11.24 -14.37 16.76
CA LEU A 131 10.72 -14.42 18.11
C LEU A 131 10.13 -15.82 18.27
N ALA A 132 11.01 -16.75 18.58
CA ALA A 132 10.67 -17.91 19.37
C ALA A 132 10.21 -17.34 20.72
N ILE A 133 8.90 -17.28 20.91
CA ILE A 133 8.33 -17.20 22.25
C ILE A 133 7.14 -18.14 22.29
N SER A 134 7.45 -19.27 22.92
CA SER A 134 6.65 -20.18 23.73
C SER A 134 5.13 -20.19 23.56
N GLU A 135 4.65 -21.40 23.32
CA GLU A 135 3.26 -21.80 23.47
C GLU A 135 2.73 -21.58 24.91
N THR A 136 1.41 -21.44 24.97
CA THR A 136 0.47 -21.60 26.11
C THR A 136 0.29 -20.46 27.13
N SER A 137 -0.77 -19.66 26.90
CA SER A 137 -1.84 -19.35 27.88
C SER A 137 -2.93 -18.48 27.23
N GLY A 138 -4.12 -19.04 26.98
CA GLY A 138 -5.34 -18.34 26.56
C GLY A 138 -5.34 -17.89 25.09
N GLN A 139 -5.63 -18.80 24.16
CA GLN A 139 -5.63 -18.48 22.73
C GLN A 139 -6.76 -17.51 22.38
N ARG A 140 -6.43 -16.22 22.32
CA ARG A 140 -7.24 -15.21 21.62
C ARG A 140 -7.46 -15.73 20.20
N PRO A 141 -8.69 -16.11 19.81
CA PRO A 141 -8.90 -16.82 18.56
C PRO A 141 -8.56 -15.88 17.40
N PHE A 142 -7.81 -16.41 16.44
CA PHE A 142 -7.35 -15.66 15.28
C PHE A 142 -7.38 -16.53 14.04
N ARG A 143 -7.34 -15.87 12.89
CA ARG A 143 -7.16 -16.51 11.60
C ARG A 143 -6.13 -15.77 10.76
N PHE A 144 -5.35 -16.53 10.01
CA PHE A 144 -4.48 -15.95 9.01
C PHE A 144 -5.24 -15.77 7.70
N PHE A 145 -5.14 -14.57 7.14
CA PHE A 145 -5.61 -14.26 5.80
C PHE A 145 -4.43 -13.96 4.90
N ASN A 146 -4.49 -14.48 3.69
CA ASN A 146 -3.55 -14.10 2.65
C ASN A 146 -3.96 -12.73 2.12
N VAL A 147 -3.15 -11.71 2.46
CA VAL A 147 -3.31 -10.33 2.01
C VAL A 147 -2.00 -9.97 1.33
N ASN A 148 -2.03 -9.76 0.02
CA ASN A 148 -0.84 -9.40 -0.77
C ASN A 148 0.34 -10.39 -0.58
N LYS A 149 0.06 -11.70 -0.65
CA LYS A 149 1.02 -12.81 -0.42
C LYS A 149 1.71 -12.82 0.96
N LYS A 150 1.16 -12.08 1.94
CA LYS A 150 1.55 -12.14 3.35
C LYS A 150 0.44 -12.76 4.16
N MET A 151 0.82 -13.64 5.09
CA MET A 151 -0.10 -14.18 6.08
C MET A 151 -0.31 -13.13 7.17
N VAL A 152 -1.42 -12.42 7.09
CA VAL A 152 -1.81 -11.43 8.10
C VAL A 152 -2.67 -12.15 9.13
N ARG A 153 -2.23 -12.13 10.40
CA ARG A 153 -3.04 -12.62 11.51
C ARG A 153 -4.12 -11.59 11.82
N VAL A 154 -5.36 -12.04 11.86
CA VAL A 154 -6.54 -11.25 12.19
C VAL A 154 -7.21 -11.90 13.39
N PHE A 155 -7.40 -11.14 14.46
CA PHE A 155 -8.15 -11.63 15.61
C PHE A 155 -9.64 -11.43 15.39
N TYR A 156 -10.43 -12.43 15.76
CA TYR A 156 -11.88 -12.41 15.50
C TYR A 156 -12.60 -11.26 16.22
N ASP A 157 -12.09 -10.83 17.37
CA ASP A 157 -12.63 -9.73 18.19
C ASP A 157 -12.29 -8.32 17.64
N GLU A 158 -11.38 -8.20 16.66
CA GLU A 158 -11.01 -6.93 16.01
C GLU A 158 -11.84 -6.63 14.75
N VAL A 159 -12.61 -7.60 14.26
CA VAL A 159 -13.30 -7.51 12.97
C VAL A 159 -14.71 -6.93 13.11
N TYR A 160 -15.00 -5.74 12.61
CA TYR A 160 -16.31 -5.11 12.78
C TYR A 160 -17.37 -5.67 11.83
N PHE A 161 -17.02 -5.76 10.56
CA PHE A 161 -17.88 -6.31 9.52
C PHE A 161 -17.05 -6.77 8.32
N ILE A 162 -17.65 -7.64 7.53
CA ILE A 162 -17.08 -8.16 6.29
C ILE A 162 -18.01 -7.77 5.14
N GLU A 163 -17.43 -7.25 4.07
CA GLU A 163 -18.12 -6.81 2.87
C GLU A 163 -17.68 -7.65 1.67
N SER A 164 -18.67 -8.14 0.91
CA SER A 164 -18.41 -8.87 -0.34
C SER A 164 -17.96 -7.91 -1.45
N LEU A 165 -16.88 -8.27 -2.14
CA LEU A 165 -16.33 -7.58 -3.30
C LEU A 165 -16.15 -8.59 -4.45
N LYS A 166 -17.24 -8.98 -5.12
CA LYS A 166 -17.25 -10.04 -6.15
C LYS A 166 -16.52 -11.31 -5.65
N ASP A 167 -15.32 -11.60 -6.15
CA ASP A 167 -14.50 -12.77 -5.81
C ASP A 167 -13.63 -12.59 -4.54
N TYR A 168 -13.72 -11.42 -3.91
CA TYR A 168 -12.95 -11.03 -2.74
C TYR A 168 -13.87 -10.64 -1.60
N SER A 169 -13.31 -10.61 -0.39
CA SER A 169 -13.97 -10.07 0.79
C SER A 169 -13.07 -9.03 1.45
N ARG A 170 -13.68 -7.90 1.81
CA ARG A 170 -13.04 -6.88 2.64
C ARG A 170 -13.41 -7.10 4.09
N ILE A 171 -12.40 -7.22 4.94
CA ILE A 171 -12.54 -7.37 6.38
C ILE A 171 -12.19 -6.02 7.02
N TRP A 172 -13.15 -5.42 7.72
CA TRP A 172 -12.97 -4.13 8.39
C TRP A 172 -12.53 -4.33 9.83
N LEU A 173 -11.44 -3.68 10.22
CA LEU A 173 -10.81 -3.72 11.53
C LEU A 173 -10.90 -2.34 12.22
N GLN A 174 -10.41 -2.22 13.45
CA GLN A 174 -10.38 -0.95 14.17
C GLN A 174 -9.42 0.02 13.48
N GLY A 175 -9.95 0.90 12.63
CA GLY A 175 -9.20 1.94 11.92
C GLY A 175 -8.52 1.52 10.61
N ASP A 176 -8.70 0.28 10.14
CA ASP A 176 -8.15 -0.19 8.85
C ASP A 176 -9.05 -1.26 8.20
N SER A 177 -8.74 -1.68 6.98
CA SER A 177 -9.37 -2.83 6.33
C SER A 177 -8.36 -3.64 5.52
N LEU A 178 -8.62 -4.93 5.39
CA LEU A 178 -7.85 -5.80 4.52
C LEU A 178 -8.76 -6.46 3.49
N VAL A 179 -8.21 -6.71 2.31
CA VAL A 179 -8.91 -7.44 1.24
C VAL A 179 -8.22 -8.77 1.05
N THR A 180 -9.01 -9.83 1.09
CA THR A 180 -8.52 -11.20 0.91
C THR A 180 -9.39 -11.91 -0.11
N ARG A 181 -8.81 -12.89 -0.81
CA ARG A 181 -9.55 -13.71 -1.77
C ARG A 181 -10.48 -14.64 -1.00
N GLY A 182 -11.73 -14.70 -1.43
CA GLY A 182 -12.73 -15.57 -0.82
C GLY A 182 -14.11 -14.93 -0.90
N GLN A 183 -15.10 -15.76 -1.22
CA GLN A 183 -16.48 -15.32 -1.32
C GLN A 183 -17.10 -15.11 0.05
N ILE A 184 -18.16 -14.30 0.10
CA ILE A 184 -18.84 -13.99 1.36
C ILE A 184 -19.37 -15.24 2.08
N GLY A 185 -19.74 -16.30 1.34
CA GLY A 185 -20.16 -17.58 1.93
C GLY A 185 -19.01 -18.31 2.64
N GLU A 186 -17.81 -18.28 2.08
CA GLU A 186 -16.62 -18.84 2.73
C GLU A 186 -16.34 -18.07 4.02
N MET A 187 -16.36 -16.73 3.97
CA MET A 187 -16.18 -15.87 5.15
C MET A 187 -17.26 -16.12 6.21
N GLU A 188 -18.50 -16.36 5.81
CA GLU A 188 -19.58 -16.73 6.73
C GLU A 188 -19.25 -18.01 7.50
N ASP A 189 -18.74 -19.04 6.83
CA ASP A 189 -18.31 -20.27 7.50
C ASP A 189 -17.10 -20.04 8.43
N LEU A 190 -16.14 -19.18 8.07
CA LEU A 190 -14.94 -18.94 8.90
C LEU A 190 -15.25 -18.18 10.20
N PHE A 191 -16.32 -17.38 10.20
CA PHE A 191 -16.67 -16.45 11.28
C PHE A 191 -17.94 -16.86 12.05
N ARG A 192 -18.68 -17.89 11.60
CA ARG A 192 -19.95 -18.37 12.18
C ARG A 192 -19.87 -18.62 13.69
N ASP A 193 -18.83 -19.32 14.14
CA ASP A 193 -18.67 -19.70 15.56
C ASP A 193 -18.09 -18.58 16.43
N HIS A 194 -17.74 -17.44 15.82
CA HIS A 194 -17.11 -16.29 16.47
C HIS A 194 -18.07 -15.10 16.60
N GLY A 195 -19.37 -15.38 16.61
CA GLY A 195 -20.41 -14.38 16.86
C GLY A 195 -20.75 -13.51 15.66
N PHE A 196 -20.51 -13.96 14.42
CA PHE A 196 -20.91 -13.23 13.22
C PHE A 196 -22.24 -13.73 12.66
N LEU A 197 -23.09 -12.81 12.20
CA LEU A 197 -24.36 -13.10 11.54
C LEU A 197 -24.43 -12.38 10.19
N ARG A 198 -24.90 -13.09 9.17
CA ARG A 198 -25.11 -12.52 7.84
C ARG A 198 -26.38 -11.69 7.80
N ILE A 199 -26.28 -10.47 7.26
CA ILE A 199 -27.40 -9.53 7.13
C ILE A 199 -27.56 -9.00 5.68
N HIS A 200 -27.04 -9.73 4.67
CA HIS A 200 -27.19 -9.61 3.19
C HIS A 200 -25.85 -9.94 2.48
N LEU A 201 -25.32 -9.07 1.61
CA LEU A 201 -23.95 -9.09 1.03
C LEU A 201 -22.86 -8.73 2.07
N ARG A 202 -23.26 -8.57 3.34
CA ARG A 202 -22.41 -8.20 4.46
C ARG A 202 -22.64 -9.15 5.64
N ILE A 203 -21.60 -9.34 6.43
CA ILE A 203 -21.60 -10.12 7.69
C ILE A 203 -21.17 -9.17 8.81
N LYS A 204 -21.88 -9.15 9.95
CA LYS A 204 -21.55 -8.31 11.12
C LYS A 204 -21.40 -9.14 12.40
N ILE A 205 -20.62 -8.66 13.39
CA ILE A 205 -20.61 -9.23 14.76
C ILE A 205 -21.97 -8.98 15.44
N ARG A 206 -22.46 -10.00 16.13
CA ARG A 206 -23.69 -10.07 16.93
C ARG A 206 -23.71 -9.19 18.20
N ASN A 207 -22.55 -8.79 18.74
CA ASN A 207 -22.44 -8.06 20.01
C ASN A 207 -22.09 -6.56 19.89
N PHE A 208 -22.20 -5.95 18.70
CA PHE A 208 -21.99 -4.50 18.54
C PHE A 208 -23.23 -3.65 18.92
N ALA A 209 -23.96 -4.07 19.96
CA ALA A 209 -25.02 -3.30 20.59
C ALA A 209 -24.51 -2.62 21.88
N GLN A 210 -23.34 -1.98 21.84
CA GLN A 210 -22.87 -1.08 22.90
C GLN A 210 -21.58 -0.37 22.47
N THR A 211 -21.70 0.61 21.58
CA THR A 211 -20.86 1.83 21.62
C THR A 211 -21.68 2.91 20.94
N GLN A 212 -21.78 4.02 21.64
CA GLN A 212 -22.85 5.00 21.47
C GLN A 212 -22.73 5.76 20.14
N ASN A 213 -23.92 6.04 19.59
CA ASN A 213 -24.26 7.18 18.74
C ASN A 213 -23.09 7.95 18.14
N GLU A 214 -22.81 7.71 16.86
CA GLU A 214 -22.73 8.78 15.88
C GLU A 214 -22.88 8.21 14.46
N THR A 215 -24.06 8.50 13.89
CA THR A 215 -24.39 8.54 12.46
C THR A 215 -24.32 7.22 11.67
N PHE A 216 -25.26 6.31 11.96
CA PHE A 216 -25.79 5.38 10.96
C PHE A 216 -26.85 6.11 10.11
N THR A 217 -26.41 6.99 9.23
CA THR A 217 -27.22 7.53 8.14
C THR A 217 -26.34 7.60 6.91
N TYR A 218 -26.89 7.22 5.75
CA TYR A 218 -26.24 6.99 4.47
C TYR A 218 -25.43 5.66 4.45
N PHE A 219 -25.81 4.62 3.71
CA PHE A 219 -26.44 4.57 2.40
C PHE A 219 -27.35 3.35 2.30
N SER A 220 -28.55 3.58 1.76
CA SER A 220 -29.59 2.59 1.50
C SER A 220 -29.34 1.90 0.15
N PHE A 221 -29.49 0.57 0.16
CA PHE A 221 -29.70 -0.39 -0.95
C PHE A 221 -28.62 -0.55 -2.02
#